data_AF-A0A941ZEM5-F1
#
_entry.id   AF-A0A941ZEM5-F1
#
_cell.length_a   1.000
_cell.length_b   1.000
_cell.length_c   1.000
_cell.angle_alpha   90.00
_cell.angle_beta   90.00
_cell.angle_gamma   90.00
#
_symmetry.space_group_name_H-M   'P 1'
#
loop_
_entity.id
_entity.type
_entity.pdbx_description
1 polymer ?
#
loop_
_entity_poly.entity_id
_entity_poly.type
_entity_poly.pdbx_seq_one_letter_code
_entity_poly.pdbx_strand_id
1 'polypeptide(L)' 'PRISDRGRLALAFAGGMLVSFGAQFARGCTSGQSITGGALLNMGSWAFTLSVFAGAYGAAYFLRREWK' A
#
# COMPACT_ATOMS: atom_id res chain seq x y z
N PRO A 1 18.39 -16.15 0.19
CA PRO A 1 17.52 -15.69 -0.92
C PRO A 1 16.98 -16.88 -1.73
N ARG A 2 15.91 -17.53 -1.25
CA ARG A 2 15.34 -18.72 -1.90
C ARG A 2 14.22 -18.42 -2.92
N ILE A 3 14.06 -17.16 -3.34
CA ILE A 3 13.05 -16.77 -4.31
C ILE A 3 13.66 -16.54 -5.69
N SER A 4 13.07 -17.17 -6.70
CA SER A 4 13.38 -16.94 -8.11
C SER A 4 13.05 -15.51 -8.52
N ASP A 5 13.86 -14.89 -9.37
CA ASP A 5 13.62 -13.54 -9.94
C ASP A 5 12.21 -13.38 -10.49
N ARG A 6 11.66 -14.44 -11.11
CA ARG A 6 10.28 -14.45 -11.62
C ARG A 6 9.22 -14.35 -10.51
N GLY A 7 9.44 -15.04 -9.38
CA GLY A 7 8.54 -14.96 -8.22
C GLY A 7 8.54 -13.57 -7.60
N ARG A 8 9.72 -12.95 -7.52
CA ARG A 8 9.89 -11.58 -7.01
C ARG A 8 9.23 -10.53 -7.92
N LEU A 9 9.38 -10.67 -9.24
CA LEU A 9 8.71 -9.82 -10.22
C LEU A 9 7.19 -9.98 -10.16
N ALA A 10 6.67 -11.21 -10.13
CA ALA A 10 5.23 -11.46 -10.05
C ALA A 10 4.62 -10.85 -8.78
N LEU A 11 5.30 -10.97 -7.64
CA LEU A 11 4.88 -10.38 -6.36
C LEU A 11 4.88 -8.85 -6.41
N ALA A 12 5.90 -8.24 -7.03
CA ALA A 12 5.98 -6.79 -7.21
C ALA A 12 4.87 -6.25 -8.12
N PHE A 13 4.56 -6.95 -9.22
CA PHE A 13 3.46 -6.58 -10.12
C PHE A 13 2.10 -6.75 -9.46
N ALA A 14 1.87 -7.85 -8.74
CA ALA A 14 0.63 -8.09 -8.02
C ALA A 14 0.40 -7.01 -6.94
N GLY A 15 1.43 -6.70 -6.15
CA GLY A 15 1.36 -5.61 -5.17
C GLY A 15 1.13 -4.24 -5.81
N GLY A 16 1.82 -3.94 -6.91
CA GLY A 16 1.65 -2.70 -7.66
C GLY A 16 0.24 -2.52 -8.23
N MET A 17 -0.36 -3.56 -8.80
CA MET A 17 -1.75 -3.54 -9.28
C MET A 17 -2.74 -3.26 -8.15
N LEU A 18 -2.53 -3.89 -6.99
CA LEU A 18 -3.42 -3.75 -5.83
C LEU A 18 -3.37 -2.33 -5.25
N VAL A 19 -2.18 -1.74 -5.18
CA VAL A 19 -1.99 -0.33 -4.78
C VAL A 19 -2.60 0.62 -5.81
N SER A 20 -2.43 0.34 -7.11
CA SER A 20 -2.98 1.17 -8.19
C SER A 20 -4.51 1.21 -8.16
N PHE A 21 -5.13 0.07 -7.89
CA PHE A 21 -6.59 -0.02 -7.74
C PHE A 21 -7.09 0.72 -6.49
N GLY A 22 -6.38 0.59 -5.36
CA GLY A 22 -6.67 1.33 -4.13
C GLY A 22 -6.52 2.85 -4.29
N ALA A 23 -5.51 3.30 -5.04
CA ALA A 23 -5.30 4.72 -5.33
C ALA A 23 -6.46 5.32 -6.14
N GLN A 24 -7.04 4.55 -7.07
CA GLN A 24 -8.21 5.01 -7.83
C GLN A 24 -9.44 5.17 -6.94
N PHE A 25 -9.67 4.24 -6.02
CA PHE A 25 -10.77 4.33 -5.04
C PHE A 25 -10.64 5.57 -4.14
N ALA A 26 -9.42 5.98 -3.81
CA ALA A 26 -9.14 7.15 -2.99
C ALA A 26 -9.30 8.48 -3.72
N ARG A 27 -9.42 8.47 -5.05
CA ARG A 27 -9.46 9.66 -5.93
C ARG A 27 -8.34 10.68 -5.64
N GLY A 28 -7.19 10.19 -5.16
CA GLY A 28 -6.07 11.04 -4.74
C GLY A 28 -4.80 10.23 -4.56
N CYS A 29 -3.65 10.91 -4.61
CA CYS A 29 -2.39 10.28 -4.27
C CYS A 29 -2.27 10.12 -2.75
N THR A 30 -1.62 9.05 -2.28
CA THR A 30 -1.37 8.81 -0.85
C THR A 30 -0.71 10.01 -0.19
N SER A 31 0.21 10.67 -0.89
CA SER A 31 0.87 11.91 -0.46
C SER A 31 -0.12 13.07 -0.24
N GLY A 32 -1.11 13.22 -1.12
CA GLY A 32 -2.15 14.25 -1.00
C GLY A 32 -3.15 13.94 0.11
N GLN A 33 -3.50 12.68 0.32
CA GLN A 33 -4.37 12.25 1.43
C GLN A 33 -3.67 12.41 2.79
N SER A 34 -2.37 12.09 2.88
CA SER A 34 -1.61 12.25 4.14
C SER A 34 -1.27 13.70 4.46
N ILE A 35 -0.76 14.48 3.50
CA ILE A 35 -0.26 15.84 3.78
C ILE A 35 -1.40 16.86 3.72
N THR A 36 -2.12 16.93 2.60
CA THR A 36 -3.18 17.94 2.41
C THR A 36 -4.44 17.55 3.18
N GLY A 37 -4.87 16.29 3.09
CA GLY A 37 -6.01 15.77 3.86
C GLY A 37 -5.76 15.74 5.37
N GLY A 38 -4.51 15.49 5.77
CA GLY A 38 -4.08 15.58 7.17
C GLY A 38 -4.01 17.02 7.70
N ALA A 39 -3.53 17.97 6.90
CA ALA A 39 -3.48 19.40 7.27
C ALA A 39 -4.87 20.04 7.36
N LEU A 40 -5.83 19.58 6.54
CA LEU A 40 -7.23 20.02 6.57
C LEU A 40 -8.06 19.38 7.69
N LEU A 41 -7.45 18.61 8.61
CA LEU A 41 -8.15 17.88 9.69
C LEU A 41 -9.30 16.99 9.18
N ASN A 42 -9.18 16.51 7.94
CA ASN A 42 -10.25 15.74 7.32
C ASN A 42 -10.19 14.29 7.82
N MET A 43 -11.17 13.91 8.64
CA MET A 43 -11.23 12.60 9.28
C MET A 43 -11.22 11.45 8.25
N GLY A 44 -11.79 11.67 7.06
CA GLY A 44 -11.78 10.70 5.97
C GLY A 44 -10.38 10.41 5.42
N SER A 45 -9.54 11.44 5.28
CA SER A 45 -8.16 11.30 4.78
C SER A 45 -7.23 10.63 5.79
N TRP A 46 -7.45 10.89 7.09
CA TRP A 46 -6.78 10.19 8.18
C TRP A 46 -7.17 8.70 8.21
N ALA A 47 -8.46 8.39 8.15
CA ALA A 47 -8.96 7.01 8.13
C ALA A 47 -8.45 6.23 6.90
N PHE A 48 -8.38 6.87 5.73
CA PHE A 48 -7.81 6.27 4.53
C PHE A 48 -6.32 5.98 4.67
N THR A 49 -5.54 6.96 5.15
CA THR A 49 -4.09 6.80 5.36
C THR A 49 -3.81 5.66 6.34
N LEU A 50 -4.51 5.63 7.49
CA LEU A 50 -4.36 4.56 8.48
C LEU A 50 -4.74 3.18 7.92
N SER A 51 -5.82 3.07 7.16
CA SER A 51 -6.26 1.80 6.57
C SER A 51 -5.26 1.27 5.54
N VAL A 52 -4.71 2.14 4.70
CA VAL A 52 -3.66 1.77 3.73
C VAL A 52 -2.40 1.29 4.44
N PHE A 53 -1.93 2.01 5.46
CA PHE A 53 -0.74 1.61 6.22
C PHE A 53 -0.96 0.31 6.99
N ALA A 54 -2.13 0.11 7.62
CA ALA A 54 -2.48 -1.12 8.30
C ALA A 54 -2.51 -2.32 7.33
N GLY A 55 -3.15 -2.15 6.16
CA GLY A 55 -3.16 -3.16 5.10
C GLY A 55 -1.76 -3.48 4.58
N ALA A 56 -0.92 -2.46 4.37
CA ALA A 56 0.46 -2.64 3.95
C ALA A 56 1.30 -3.38 4.99
N TYR A 57 1.17 -3.06 6.28
CA TYR A 57 1.92 -3.73 7.35
C TYR A 57 1.51 -5.20 7.52
N GLY A 58 0.21 -5.48 7.38
CA GLY A 58 -0.35 -6.84 7.38
C GLY A 58 0.13 -7.66 6.19
N ALA A 59 0.05 -7.10 4.97
CA ALA A 59 0.57 -7.75 3.77
C ALA A 59 2.09 -7.96 3.85
N ALA A 60 2.83 -6.97 4.38
CA ALA A 60 4.27 -7.09 4.59
C ALA A 60 4.61 -8.24 5.54
N TYR A 61 3.80 -8.58 6.54
CA TYR A 61 4.05 -9.74 7.40
C TYR A 61 4.00 -11.07 6.61
N PHE A 62 3.11 -11.17 5.63
CA PHE A 62 3.01 -12.33 4.74
C PHE A 62 4.16 -12.39 3.73
N LEU A 63 4.49 -11.26 3.11
CA LEU A 63 5.58 -11.17 2.12
C LEU A 63 6.99 -11.25 2.75
N ARG A 64 7.13 -10.94 4.04
CA ARG A 64 8.39 -11.14 4.80
C ARG A 64 8.85 -12.59 4.81
N ARG A 65 7.93 -13.56 4.72
CA ARG A 65 8.25 -14.99 4.66
C ARG A 65 8.90 -15.41 3.34
N GLU A 66 8.61 -14.70 2.25
CA GLU A 66 9.15 -14.96 0.90
C GLU A 66 10.59 -14.46 0.72
N TRP A 67 11.09 -13.60 1.62
CA TRP A 67 12.42 -12.98 1.53
C TRP A 67 13.49 -13.57 2.46
N LYS A 68 13.24 -14.74 3.07
CA LYS A 68 14.26 -15.54 3.79
C LYS A 68 14.95 -16.51 2.81
#